data_AF-A0A397E647-F1
#
_entry.id   AF-A0A397E647-F1
#
_cell.length_a   1.000
_cell.length_b   1.000
_cell.length_c   1.000
_cell.angle_alpha   90.00
_cell.angle_beta   90.00
_cell.angle_gamma   90.00
#
_symmetry.space_group_name_H-M   'P 1'
#
loop_
_entity.id
_entity.type
_entity.pdbx_description
1 polymer ?
#
loop_
_entity_poly.entity_id
_entity_poly.type
_entity_poly.pdbx_seq_one_letter_code
_entity_poly.pdbx_strand_id
1 'polypeptide(L)'
;MPLTQGYTPYYATTNSILVWTITASLSYYWPVTHVVSLAQRCAIVQMDAQIVCTSGDIAIGHVSRLVTLAMLVLASKLVCFVAARILVRRRVANDVHIKSIFVYAGAKYLFELSKWMSCDVYYMDRMSAAMNGILTVQRHETMHALDIKLWRVFSVDLSDEASSIPNHHVLAAAYRRALPLISDE
;
A
#
# COMPACT_ATOMS: atom_id res chain seq x y z
N MET A 1 1.38 -1.37 -10.41
CA MET A 1 2.07 -0.11 -10.09
C MET A 1 3.30 0.14 -10.97
N PRO A 2 4.26 -0.80 -11.15
CA PRO A 2 5.39 -0.53 -12.07
C PRO A 2 4.95 -0.34 -13.53
N LEU A 3 3.80 -0.91 -13.94
CA LEU A 3 3.23 -0.74 -15.28
C LEU A 3 2.66 0.67 -15.54
N THR A 4 2.17 1.35 -14.50
CA THR A 4 1.43 2.61 -14.63
C THR A 4 2.27 3.82 -14.24
N GLN A 5 3.43 3.61 -13.62
CA GLN A 5 4.48 4.59 -13.34
C GLN A 5 3.92 5.93 -12.83
N GLY A 6 4.32 7.06 -13.41
CA GLY A 6 3.92 8.40 -12.99
C GLY A 6 2.43 8.75 -13.18
N TYR A 7 1.62 7.86 -13.78
CA TYR A 7 0.16 8.03 -13.76
C TYR A 7 -0.46 7.57 -12.44
N THR A 8 0.20 6.67 -11.71
CA THR A 8 -0.28 6.06 -10.46
C THR A 8 -0.82 7.06 -9.43
N PRO A 9 -0.11 8.15 -9.06
CA PRO A 9 -0.58 9.05 -8.01
C PRO A 9 -1.89 9.76 -8.40
N TYR A 10 -2.10 10.03 -9.69
CA TYR A 10 -3.26 10.78 -10.16
C TYR A 10 -4.56 9.99 -10.16
N TYR A 11 -4.51 8.66 -10.35
CA TYR A 11 -5.72 7.83 -10.36
C TYR A 11 -5.87 6.93 -9.13
N ALA A 12 -4.81 6.69 -8.36
CA ALA A 12 -4.84 5.75 -7.23
C ALA A 12 -5.86 6.15 -6.16
N THR A 13 -5.88 7.41 -5.73
CA THR A 13 -6.80 7.90 -4.69
C THR A 13 -8.25 7.86 -5.18
N THR A 14 -8.52 8.44 -6.36
CA THR A 14 -9.86 8.46 -6.97
C THR A 14 -10.40 7.05 -7.17
N ASN A 15 -9.57 6.14 -7.69
CA ASN A 15 -9.98 4.76 -7.86
C ASN A 15 -10.24 4.07 -6.52
N SER A 16 -9.44 4.34 -5.48
CA SER A 16 -9.61 3.69 -4.19
C SER A 16 -10.92 4.11 -3.53
N ILE A 17 -11.27 5.39 -3.62
CA ILE A 17 -12.58 5.91 -3.16
C ILE A 17 -13.71 5.27 -3.96
N LEU A 18 -13.60 5.22 -5.29
CA LEU A 18 -14.63 4.65 -6.15
C LEU A 18 -14.83 3.14 -5.91
N VAL A 19 -13.76 2.36 -5.82
CA VAL A 19 -13.87 0.93 -5.51
C VAL A 19 -14.49 0.72 -4.14
N TRP A 20 -14.09 1.52 -3.15
CA TRP A 20 -14.66 1.44 -1.81
C TRP A 20 -16.16 1.75 -1.81
N THR A 21 -16.59 2.84 -2.44
CA THR A 21 -18.02 3.21 -2.49
C THR A 21 -18.86 2.17 -3.19
N ILE A 22 -18.41 1.62 -4.33
CA ILE A 22 -19.18 0.59 -5.04
C ILE A 22 -19.18 -0.74 -4.27
N THR A 23 -18.06 -1.12 -3.64
CA THR A 23 -18.02 -2.36 -2.85
C THR A 23 -18.90 -2.26 -1.61
N ALA A 24 -18.91 -1.10 -0.95
CA ALA A 24 -19.76 -0.81 0.19
C ALA A 24 -21.25 -0.81 -0.19
N SER A 25 -21.61 -0.13 -1.28
CA SER A 25 -23.00 -0.11 -1.75
C SER A 25 -23.47 -1.50 -2.19
N LEU A 26 -22.65 -2.26 -2.92
CA LEU A 26 -23.00 -3.63 -3.30
C LEU A 26 -23.17 -4.52 -2.07
N SER A 27 -22.34 -4.35 -1.04
CA SER A 27 -22.46 -5.11 0.20
C SER A 27 -23.69 -4.73 1.01
N TYR A 28 -24.15 -3.49 0.91
CA TYR A 28 -25.39 -3.03 1.53
C TYR A 28 -26.63 -3.55 0.79
N TYR A 29 -26.68 -3.42 -0.54
CA TYR A 29 -27.85 -3.82 -1.32
C TYR A 29 -27.96 -5.35 -1.51
N TRP A 30 -26.83 -6.04 -1.58
CA TRP A 30 -26.76 -7.49 -1.79
C TRP A 30 -25.86 -8.09 -0.70
N PRO A 31 -26.37 -8.31 0.53
CA PRO A 31 -25.57 -8.87 1.63
C PRO A 31 -25.19 -10.34 1.36
N VAL A 32 -24.12 -10.82 2.03
CA VAL A 32 -23.71 -12.24 1.92
C VAL A 32 -24.70 -13.06 2.75
N THR A 33 -25.58 -13.80 2.08
CA THR A 33 -26.46 -14.76 2.76
C THR A 33 -25.67 -16.03 3.02
N HIS A 34 -25.43 -16.36 4.29
CA HIS A 34 -24.88 -17.66 4.66
C HIS A 34 -25.95 -18.72 4.44
N VAL A 35 -25.69 -19.66 3.53
CA VAL A 35 -26.58 -20.81 3.32
C VAL A 35 -26.10 -21.94 4.22
N VAL A 36 -26.82 -22.15 5.32
CA VAL A 36 -26.62 -23.31 6.20
C VAL A 36 -27.57 -24.40 5.73
N SER A 37 -27.04 -25.44 5.11
CA SER A 37 -27.84 -26.63 4.75
C SER A 37 -27.73 -27.66 5.86
N LEU A 38 -28.73 -27.69 6.74
CA LEU A 38 -28.79 -28.65 7.84
C LEU A 38 -29.39 -29.97 7.34
N ALA A 39 -28.54 -30.86 6.84
CA ALA A 39 -28.94 -32.22 6.48
C ALA A 39 -28.39 -33.19 7.52
N GLN A 40 -29.20 -33.54 8.52
CA GLN A 40 -28.82 -34.56 9.51
C GLN A 40 -28.87 -35.95 8.86
N ARG A 41 -27.70 -36.55 8.62
CA ARG A 41 -27.58 -37.97 8.29
C ARG A 41 -26.90 -38.67 9.45
N CYS A 42 -27.69 -39.40 10.24
CA CYS A 42 -27.16 -40.22 11.32
C CYS A 42 -27.07 -41.66 10.86
N ALA A 43 -25.88 -42.24 10.96
CA ALA A 43 -25.67 -43.67 10.77
C ALA A 43 -25.38 -44.30 12.13
N ILE A 44 -26.11 -45.38 12.44
CA ILE A 44 -25.83 -46.22 13.59
C ILE A 44 -24.66 -47.12 13.17
N VAL A 45 -23.46 -46.82 13.65
CA VAL A 45 -22.26 -47.62 13.35
C VAL A 45 -22.20 -48.84 14.26
N GLN A 46 -22.74 -48.71 15.48
CA GLN A 46 -22.84 -49.80 16.45
C GLN A 46 -24.07 -49.58 17.34
N MET A 47 -25.00 -50.56 17.38
CA MET A 47 -26.32 -50.47 18.05
C MET A 47 -26.26 -50.06 19.52
N ASP A 48 -25.14 -50.31 20.21
CA ASP A 48 -24.97 -50.04 21.65
C ASP A 48 -23.81 -49.08 22.02
N ALA A 49 -23.11 -48.45 21.05
CA ALA A 49 -21.90 -47.68 21.40
C ALA A 49 -21.71 -46.34 20.68
N GLN A 50 -22.19 -46.16 19.44
CA GLN A 50 -21.90 -44.91 18.73
C GLN A 50 -22.84 -44.62 17.56
N ILE A 51 -23.40 -43.41 17.57
CA ILE A 51 -24.12 -42.81 16.44
C ILE A 51 -23.22 -41.70 15.88
N VAL A 52 -22.92 -41.75 14.59
CA VAL A 52 -22.21 -40.67 13.90
C VAL A 52 -23.22 -39.89 13.08
N CYS A 53 -23.41 -38.62 13.41
CA CYS A 53 -24.27 -37.70 12.67
C CYS A 53 -23.41 -36.67 11.93
N THR A 54 -23.62 -36.53 10.63
CA THR A 54 -23.19 -35.34 9.89
C THR A 54 -24.32 -34.31 9.96
N SER A 55 -24.04 -33.13 10.52
CA SER A 55 -25.07 -32.14 10.90
C SER A 55 -25.20 -30.94 9.96
N GLY A 56 -24.57 -30.96 8.79
CA GLY A 56 -24.80 -29.95 7.76
C GLY A 56 -23.56 -29.58 6.96
N ASP A 57 -23.80 -28.99 5.79
CA ASP A 57 -22.77 -28.35 4.95
C ASP A 57 -22.94 -26.83 5.07
N ILE A 58 -21.83 -26.13 5.37
CA ILE A 58 -21.79 -24.68 5.50
C ILE A 58 -21.09 -24.14 4.25
N ALA A 59 -21.87 -23.77 3.25
CA ALA A 59 -21.34 -23.11 2.06
C ALA A 59 -21.07 -21.63 2.39
N ILE A 60 -19.80 -21.29 2.66
CA ILE A 60 -19.36 -19.91 2.87
C ILE A 60 -18.98 -19.31 1.51
N GLY A 61 -19.94 -18.62 0.89
CA GLY A 61 -19.68 -17.71 -0.23
C GLY A 61 -20.34 -18.08 -1.55
N HIS A 62 -20.53 -17.06 -2.39
CA HIS A 62 -21.08 -17.18 -3.74
C HIS A 62 -20.01 -16.79 -4.77
N VAL A 63 -19.57 -17.76 -5.59
CA VAL A 63 -18.57 -17.56 -6.64
C VAL A 63 -19.00 -16.48 -7.64
N SER A 64 -20.29 -16.41 -7.96
CA SER A 64 -20.85 -15.37 -8.83
C SER A 64 -20.56 -13.97 -8.32
N ARG A 65 -20.72 -13.74 -7.01
CA ARG A 65 -20.43 -12.44 -6.38
C ARG A 65 -18.94 -12.11 -6.33
N LEU A 66 -18.10 -13.12 -6.11
CA LEU A 66 -16.65 -12.95 -6.19
C LEU A 66 -16.24 -12.46 -7.58
N VAL A 67 -16.76 -13.10 -8.62
CA VAL A 67 -16.49 -12.73 -10.02
C VAL A 67 -17.02 -11.34 -10.34
N THR A 68 -18.24 -10.97 -9.91
CA THR A 68 -18.77 -9.62 -10.18
C THR A 68 -17.95 -8.54 -9.50
N LEU A 69 -17.55 -8.74 -8.23
CA LEU A 69 -16.67 -7.82 -7.52
C LEU A 69 -15.30 -7.70 -8.19
N ALA A 70 -14.70 -8.82 -8.59
CA ALA A 70 -13.42 -8.82 -9.29
C ALA A 70 -13.50 -8.04 -10.61
N MET A 71 -14.50 -8.30 -11.44
CA MET A 71 -14.70 -7.63 -12.72
C MET A 71 -14.96 -6.12 -12.54
N LEU A 72 -15.73 -5.74 -11.52
CA LEU A 72 -15.97 -4.35 -11.19
C LEU A 72 -14.69 -3.61 -10.78
N VAL A 73 -13.86 -4.23 -9.94
CA VAL A 73 -12.56 -3.64 -9.54
C VAL A 73 -11.65 -3.50 -10.76
N LEU A 74 -11.59 -4.50 -11.63
CA LEU A 74 -10.79 -4.42 -12.85
C LEU A 74 -11.28 -3.33 -13.82
N ALA A 75 -12.59 -3.23 -14.03
CA ALA A 75 -13.21 -2.24 -14.90
C ALA A 75 -12.98 -0.81 -14.38
N SER A 76 -13.20 -0.57 -13.08
CA SER A 76 -12.92 0.73 -12.47
C SER A 76 -11.46 1.14 -12.58
N LYS A 77 -10.52 0.21 -12.32
CA LYS A 77 -9.08 0.43 -12.50
C LYS A 77 -8.75 0.83 -13.93
N LEU A 78 -9.32 0.14 -14.92
CA LEU A 78 -9.10 0.43 -16.33
C LEU A 78 -9.61 1.83 -16.71
N VAL A 79 -10.85 2.16 -16.31
CA VAL A 79 -11.46 3.46 -16.60
C VAL A 79 -10.66 4.61 -15.96
N CYS A 80 -10.33 4.50 -14.67
CA CYS A 80 -9.56 5.51 -13.97
C CYS A 80 -8.16 5.67 -14.58
N PHE A 81 -7.51 4.58 -14.99
CA PHE A 81 -6.21 4.63 -15.66
C PHE A 81 -6.28 5.34 -17.02
N VAL A 82 -7.25 4.98 -17.87
CA VAL A 82 -7.42 5.61 -19.20
C VAL A 82 -7.71 7.11 -19.05
N ALA A 83 -8.59 7.48 -18.12
CA ALA A 83 -8.90 8.88 -17.84
C ALA A 83 -7.66 9.67 -17.41
N ALA A 84 -6.87 9.14 -16.46
CA ALA A 84 -5.63 9.78 -16.03
C ALA A 84 -4.59 9.87 -17.15
N ARG A 85 -4.51 8.87 -18.02
CA ARG A 85 -3.61 8.88 -19.18
C ARG A 85 -3.93 10.00 -20.17
N ILE A 86 -5.21 10.28 -20.38
CA ILE A 86 -5.67 11.35 -21.29
C ILE A 86 -5.46 12.72 -20.64
N LEU A 87 -5.86 12.88 -19.36
CA LEU A 87 -5.89 14.18 -18.68
C LEU A 87 -4.51 14.67 -18.22
N VAL A 88 -3.60 13.76 -17.86
CA VAL A 88 -2.36 14.10 -17.13
C VAL A 88 -1.10 13.82 -17.94
N ARG A 89 -1.23 13.49 -19.24
CA ARG A 89 -0.12 13.11 -20.13
C ARG A 89 1.07 14.08 -20.08
N ARG A 90 0.84 15.39 -19.96
CA ARG A 90 1.89 16.41 -19.94
C ARG A 90 2.60 16.56 -18.59
N ARG A 91 1.96 16.25 -17.46
CA ARG A 91 2.57 16.42 -16.12
C ARG A 91 3.55 15.29 -15.78
N VAL A 92 3.27 14.07 -16.25
CA VAL A 92 4.11 12.88 -16.01
C VAL A 92 5.50 13.01 -16.64
N ALA A 93 5.69 13.83 -17.68
CA ALA A 93 6.99 14.03 -18.33
C ALA A 93 8.02 14.76 -17.44
N ASN A 94 7.57 15.49 -16.42
CA ASN A 94 8.42 16.30 -15.53
C ASN A 94 8.63 15.64 -14.17
N ASP A 95 8.33 14.35 -14.03
CA ASP A 95 8.37 13.68 -12.74
C ASP A 95 9.82 13.47 -12.27
N VAL A 96 10.07 13.74 -10.98
CA VAL A 96 11.40 13.64 -10.39
C VAL A 96 11.70 12.16 -10.12
N HIS A 97 12.78 11.64 -10.72
CA HIS A 97 13.13 10.23 -10.61
C HIS A 97 14.25 10.04 -9.59
N ILE A 98 13.92 9.40 -8.46
CA ILE A 98 14.93 8.92 -7.52
C ILE A 98 15.37 7.51 -7.91
N LYS A 99 16.69 7.30 -7.94
CA LYS A 99 17.34 5.99 -8.00
C LYS A 99 17.94 5.74 -6.63
N SER A 100 17.25 4.98 -5.80
CA SER A 100 17.81 4.55 -4.52
C SER A 100 17.27 3.17 -4.23
N ILE A 101 18.16 2.24 -3.86
CA ILE A 101 17.78 0.85 -3.55
C ILE A 101 16.85 0.75 -2.34
N PHE A 102 16.92 1.74 -1.45
CA PHE A 102 16.10 1.80 -0.24
C PHE A 102 14.63 2.19 -0.53
N VAL A 103 14.33 2.79 -1.68
CA VAL A 103 12.96 3.17 -2.07
C VAL A 103 12.32 2.05 -2.88
N TYR A 104 11.25 1.44 -2.35
CA TYR A 104 10.50 0.42 -3.10
C TYR A 104 9.72 1.02 -4.27
N ALA A 105 9.47 0.20 -5.30
CA ALA A 105 8.84 0.61 -6.55
C ALA A 105 7.51 1.36 -6.39
N GLY A 106 6.70 1.04 -5.37
CA GLY A 106 5.45 1.75 -5.09
C GLY A 106 5.67 3.16 -4.52
N ALA A 107 6.62 3.31 -3.61
CA ALA A 107 6.96 4.58 -2.98
C ALA A 107 7.46 5.60 -4.01
N LYS A 108 8.21 5.13 -5.03
CA LYS A 108 8.70 5.97 -6.14
C LYS A 108 7.61 6.72 -6.89
N TYR A 109 6.38 6.21 -6.94
CA TYR A 109 5.29 6.83 -7.69
C TYR A 109 4.14 7.35 -6.81
N LEU A 110 4.06 6.91 -5.55
CA LEU A 110 2.98 7.31 -4.65
C LEU A 110 3.39 8.41 -3.67
N PHE A 111 4.68 8.57 -3.39
CA PHE A 111 5.15 9.58 -2.46
C PHE A 111 5.46 10.88 -3.16
N GLU A 112 5.33 11.99 -2.43
CA GLU A 112 5.69 13.30 -2.93
C GLU A 112 7.21 13.45 -2.89
N LEU A 113 7.90 13.20 -4.02
CA LEU A 113 9.37 13.26 -4.06
C LEU A 113 9.89 14.70 -4.17
N SER A 114 9.22 15.53 -4.96
CA SER A 114 9.69 16.89 -5.33
C SER A 114 9.86 17.83 -4.14
N LYS A 115 8.95 17.76 -3.15
CA LYS A 115 8.97 18.62 -1.96
C LYS A 115 9.94 18.17 -0.89
N TRP A 116 10.51 16.98 -1.02
CA TRP A 116 11.37 16.35 -0.01
C TRP A 116 12.78 16.09 -0.54
N MET A 117 13.11 16.66 -1.70
CA MET A 117 14.43 16.59 -2.29
C MET A 117 15.19 17.90 -2.01
N SER A 118 16.40 17.79 -1.48
CA SER A 118 17.31 18.93 -1.27
C SER A 118 18.74 18.49 -1.53
N CYS A 119 19.46 19.23 -2.39
CA CYS A 119 20.85 18.93 -2.75
C CYS A 119 21.08 17.45 -3.14
N ASP A 120 20.19 16.88 -3.97
CA ASP A 120 20.21 15.49 -4.44
C ASP A 120 20.01 14.40 -3.35
N VAL A 121 19.70 14.82 -2.12
CA VAL A 121 19.31 13.92 -1.03
C VAL A 121 17.79 13.92 -0.89
N TYR A 122 17.21 12.73 -0.81
CA TYR A 122 15.80 12.54 -0.54
C TYR A 122 15.56 12.40 0.97
N TYR A 123 14.91 13.40 1.56
CA TYR A 123 14.56 13.40 2.97
C TYR A 123 13.20 12.70 3.17
N MET A 124 13.24 11.42 3.51
CA MET A 124 12.03 10.63 3.69
C MET A 124 11.48 10.79 5.10
N ASP A 125 10.26 11.32 5.26
CA ASP A 125 9.63 11.41 6.58
C ASP A 125 9.46 10.01 7.21
N ARG A 126 9.42 9.95 8.55
CA ARG A 126 9.46 8.67 9.29
C ARG A 126 8.25 7.77 9.02
N MET A 127 7.08 8.36 8.75
CA MET A 127 5.88 7.57 8.45
C MET A 127 5.95 7.00 7.04
N SER A 128 6.40 7.80 6.07
CA SER A 128 6.69 7.30 4.72
C SER A 128 7.78 6.25 4.72
N ALA A 129 8.84 6.42 5.52
CA ALA A 129 9.89 5.41 5.70
C ALA A 129 9.30 4.08 6.20
N ALA A 130 8.44 4.12 7.23
CA ALA A 130 7.77 2.93 7.75
C ALA A 130 6.86 2.26 6.71
N MET A 131 6.07 3.04 5.95
CA MET A 131 5.25 2.52 4.85
C MET A 131 6.10 1.94 3.70
N ASN A 132 7.30 2.50 3.49
CA ASN A 132 8.29 1.96 2.59
C ASN A 132 9.04 0.76 3.19
N GLY A 133 8.76 0.32 4.43
CA GLY A 133 9.40 -0.85 5.03
C GLY A 133 10.75 -0.57 5.71
N ILE A 134 11.03 0.69 6.04
CA ILE A 134 12.20 1.10 6.83
C ILE A 134 11.71 1.63 8.17
N LEU A 135 12.02 0.91 9.26
CA LEU A 135 11.70 1.34 10.61
C LEU A 135 12.83 2.20 11.18
N THR A 136 12.53 3.44 11.52
CA THR A 136 13.51 4.38 12.07
C THR A 136 13.34 4.56 13.58
N VAL A 137 14.43 4.45 14.33
CA VAL A 137 14.51 4.78 15.75
C VAL A 137 15.65 5.77 15.93
N GLN A 138 15.33 6.96 16.41
CA GLN A 138 16.33 7.98 16.71
C GLN A 138 16.74 7.86 18.17
N ARG A 139 18.06 7.79 18.41
CA ARG A 139 18.67 7.88 19.73
C ARG A 139 19.71 9.00 19.72
N HIS A 140 19.41 10.11 20.40
CA HIS A 140 20.20 11.35 20.34
C HIS A 140 20.40 11.84 18.89
N GLU A 141 21.65 12.03 18.46
CA GLU A 141 22.03 12.49 17.12
C GLU A 141 22.09 11.34 16.09
N THR A 142 21.98 10.08 16.53
CA THR A 142 22.05 8.92 15.62
C THR A 142 20.66 8.36 15.31
N MET A 143 20.35 8.18 14.02
CA MET A 143 19.16 7.48 13.55
C MET A 143 19.51 6.06 13.13
N HIS A 144 18.97 5.07 13.83
CA HIS A 144 19.03 3.67 13.43
C HIS A 144 17.83 3.35 12.54
N ALA A 145 18.09 2.77 11.38
CA ALA A 145 17.08 2.39 10.40
C ALA A 145 17.19 0.90 10.08
N LEU A 146 16.11 0.16 10.28
CA LEU A 146 15.97 -1.24 9.90
C LEU A 146 15.19 -1.32 8.60
N ASP A 147 15.84 -1.74 7.51
CA ASP A 147 15.16 -2.11 6.28
C ASP A 147 14.66 -3.56 6.41
N ILE A 148 13.34 -3.72 6.54
CA ILE A 148 12.69 -5.02 6.68
C ILE A 148 12.82 -5.86 5.40
N LYS A 149 12.93 -5.22 4.22
CA LYS A 149 13.04 -5.94 2.94
C LYS A 149 14.39 -6.62 2.81
N LEU A 150 15.44 -5.94 3.25
CA LEU A 150 16.81 -6.42 3.19
C LEU A 150 17.27 -7.10 4.48
N TRP A 151 16.49 -6.99 5.56
CA TRP A 151 16.86 -7.41 6.92
C TRP A 151 18.20 -6.80 7.39
N ARG A 152 18.45 -5.54 7.01
CA ARG A 152 19.69 -4.81 7.32
C ARG A 152 19.40 -3.62 8.21
N VAL A 153 20.22 -3.46 9.25
CA VAL A 153 20.23 -2.26 10.09
C VAL A 153 21.36 -1.35 9.63
N PHE A 154 21.07 -0.09 9.42
CA PHE A 154 22.05 0.96 9.16
C PHE A 154 21.84 2.11 10.15
N SER A 155 22.90 2.89 10.37
CA SER A 155 22.87 4.03 11.27
C SER A 155 23.33 5.25 10.50
N VAL A 156 22.61 6.35 10.66
CA VAL A 156 22.91 7.64 10.04
C VAL A 156 23.15 8.63 11.17
N ASP A 157 24.25 9.38 11.08
CA ASP A 157 24.50 10.49 11.98
C ASP A 157 23.77 11.74 11.46
N LEU A 158 22.86 12.29 12.26
CA LEU A 158 22.05 13.44 11.86
C LEU A 158 22.80 14.76 12.06
N SER A 159 23.87 14.80 12.86
CA SER A 159 24.62 16.03 13.11
C SER A 159 25.35 16.52 11.86
N ASP A 160 25.90 15.58 11.07
CA ASP A 160 26.62 15.88 9.83
C ASP A 160 25.66 16.38 8.75
N GLU A 161 24.50 15.72 8.59
CA GLU A 161 23.49 16.08 7.60
C GLU A 161 22.68 17.34 7.97
N ALA A 162 22.49 17.63 9.26
CA ALA A 162 21.80 18.86 9.69
C ALA A 162 22.54 20.14 9.28
N SER A 163 23.86 20.04 9.05
CA SER A 163 24.71 21.15 8.60
C SER A 163 24.57 21.45 7.10
N SER A 164 24.16 20.46 6.29
CA SER A 164 24.03 20.58 4.83
C SER A 164 22.68 21.17 4.40
N ILE A 165 21.67 21.17 5.27
CA ILE A 165 20.31 21.67 4.98
C ILE A 165 20.28 23.21 5.04
N PRO A 166 19.91 23.91 3.94
CA PRO A 166 19.78 25.35 3.96
C PRO A 166 18.67 25.82 4.91
N ASN A 167 19.01 26.66 5.89
CA ASN A 167 18.07 27.16 6.91
C ASN A 167 16.87 27.95 6.36
N HIS A 168 16.90 28.37 5.09
CA HIS A 168 15.83 29.13 4.44
C HIS A 168 14.74 28.25 3.83
N HIS A 169 14.88 26.92 3.85
CA HIS A 169 13.86 26.02 3.32
C HIS A 169 12.68 25.90 4.30
N VAL A 170 11.45 26.07 3.81
CA VAL A 170 10.22 26.05 4.62
C VAL A 170 10.06 24.75 5.42
N LEU A 171 10.68 23.66 4.96
CA LEU A 171 10.65 22.33 5.57
C LEU A 171 11.92 21.95 6.35
N ALA A 172 12.83 22.89 6.62
CA ALA A 172 14.12 22.58 7.26
C ALA A 172 13.97 21.83 8.60
N ALA A 173 12.97 22.20 9.42
CA ALA A 173 12.69 21.50 10.68
C ALA A 173 12.18 20.06 10.48
N ALA A 174 11.45 19.80 9.39
CA ALA A 174 10.95 18.47 9.04
C ALA A 174 12.09 17.59 8.49
N TYR A 175 12.97 18.14 7.66
CA TYR A 175 14.12 17.44 7.10
C TYR A 175 15.10 16.94 8.17
N ARG A 176 15.34 17.72 9.23
CA ARG A 176 16.18 17.32 10.37
C ARG A 176 15.69 16.07 11.11
N ARG A 177 14.42 15.68 10.94
CA ARG A 177 13.81 14.49 11.56
C ARG A 177 13.50 13.40 10.53
N ALA A 178 13.79 13.64 9.26
CA ALA A 178 13.58 12.71 8.17
C ALA A 178 14.80 11.79 8.03
N LEU A 179 14.60 10.65 7.38
CA LEU A 179 15.66 9.75 6.97
C LEU A 179 16.26 10.26 5.65
N PRO A 180 17.53 10.69 5.61
CA PRO A 180 18.17 11.06 4.36
C PRO A 180 18.49 9.78 3.56
N LEU A 181 18.08 9.77 2.30
CA LEU A 181 18.40 8.73 1.34
C LEU A 181 19.18 9.37 0.19
N ILE A 182 20.44 8.98 0.07
CA ILE A 182 21.31 9.40 -1.04
C ILE A 182 20.83 8.67 -2.30
N SER A 183 20.71 9.41 -3.40
CA SER A 183 20.48 8.84 -4.72
C SER A 183 21.78 8.18 -5.22
N ASP A 184 21.70 6.91 -5.61
CA ASP A 184 22.80 6.27 -6.35
C ASP A 184 22.65 6.71 -7.82
N GLU A 185 23.68 7.34 -8.40
CA GLU A 185 23.69 7.76 -9.82
C GLU A 185 23.44 6.60 -10.82
#